data_AF-A0A538JJU8-F1
#
_entry.id   AF-A0A538JJU8-F1
#
_cell.length_a   1.000
_cell.length_b   1.000
_cell.length_c   1.000
_cell.angle_alpha   90.00
_cell.angle_beta   90.00
_cell.angle_gamma   90.00
#
_symmetry.space_group_name_H-M   'P 1'
#
loop_
_entity.id
_entity.type
_entity.pdbx_description
1 polymer ?
#
loop_
_entity_poly.entity_id
_entity_poly.type
_entity_poly.pdbx_seq_one_letter_code
_entity_poly.pdbx_strand_id
1 'polypeptide(L)'
;MSGISISGADAANYTFNTTASTTAAITARALTVSAAGVNKVYDGTTVASVTLSDNRVAGDLLTDASTAASFADKNVGTAKPVSVTGISISGADAANYTFNTTASTTADITPKAVSGAFTAVDKVYDGTKNATITSRTLSGVLGTDSVSLTGGTALFGTKQIGTNKTVTATGFTITGLDAGNYTPASTTLTTLASIFKKNAQGGFTVANKAYDGTNAATITSRTVSDAVPGDDLTISGGTATFDSSNAGTGKIVTANGLTLGGLDAGNYYNLPGTLTATANITPKPLTVTADSKSMVSGGSAPTFTAGYSGFVSGEGPSNLLGTLAFQVRDQVTNAVVAVGPSTPAGKYDIVPSGLSSANYAINFVNGALTVNLRIEGFYSPVDMTAPGGTRVYNLVKAGSTVPLKFRVYTGTNQVTGTTGMSVSYSAVACDTGVIDPDVITATATGGTGLRYSSTDGQFIFNWATPSGASKCYQMMVTVSDATTLQGAYFKTK
;
A
#
# COMPACT_ATOMS: atom_id res chain seq x y z
N MET A 1 -122.51 33.70 19.03
CA MET A 1 -123.31 33.23 17.87
C MET A 1 -124.18 34.38 17.38
N SER A 2 -124.31 34.56 16.06
CA SER A 2 -125.29 35.45 15.42
C SER A 2 -126.29 34.60 14.60
N GLY A 3 -127.52 35.08 14.44
CA GLY A 3 -128.58 34.38 13.70
C GLY A 3 -129.57 33.58 14.55
N ILE A 4 -129.70 33.89 15.85
CA ILE A 4 -130.75 33.31 16.69
C ILE A 4 -132.10 33.78 16.14
N SER A 5 -133.02 32.85 15.90
CA SER A 5 -134.39 33.16 15.51
C SER A 5 -135.35 32.24 16.27
N ILE A 6 -136.52 32.77 16.63
CA ILE A 6 -137.65 31.98 17.14
C ILE A 6 -138.73 31.93 16.06
N SER A 7 -139.41 30.79 15.92
CA SER A 7 -140.48 30.58 14.93
C SER A 7 -141.69 29.89 15.57
N GLY A 8 -142.90 30.14 15.03
CA GLY A 8 -144.19 29.67 15.57
C GLY A 8 -145.26 30.77 15.57
N ALA A 9 -146.55 30.39 15.71
CA ALA A 9 -147.69 31.32 15.63
C ALA A 9 -147.65 32.43 16.69
N ASP A 10 -147.10 32.12 17.87
CA ASP A 10 -146.95 33.06 18.98
C ASP A 10 -145.55 33.70 19.05
N ALA A 11 -144.68 33.53 18.05
CA ALA A 11 -143.32 34.05 18.08
C ALA A 11 -143.25 35.58 18.25
N ALA A 12 -144.27 36.31 17.78
CA ALA A 12 -144.39 37.75 17.98
C ALA A 12 -144.70 38.17 19.43
N ASN A 13 -145.11 37.23 20.29
CA ASN A 13 -145.45 37.48 21.69
C ASN A 13 -144.26 37.34 22.65
N TYR A 14 -143.07 36.96 22.14
CA TYR A 14 -141.86 36.78 22.95
C TYR A 14 -140.74 37.70 22.48
N THR A 15 -140.07 38.34 23.43
CA THR A 15 -138.76 38.95 23.20
C THR A 15 -137.68 37.90 23.45
N PHE A 16 -136.82 37.68 22.45
CA PHE A 16 -135.69 36.75 22.56
C PHE A 16 -134.38 37.50 22.36
N ASN A 17 -133.30 36.93 22.86
CA ASN A 17 -131.96 37.46 22.65
C ASN A 17 -131.49 37.21 21.21
N THR A 18 -131.22 38.27 20.44
CA THR A 18 -130.72 38.17 19.05
C THR A 18 -129.23 37.83 18.98
N THR A 19 -128.55 37.88 20.12
CA THR A 19 -127.15 37.49 20.29
C THR A 19 -127.02 36.66 21.56
N ALA A 20 -126.28 35.55 21.46
CA ALA A 20 -125.79 34.81 22.61
C ALA A 20 -124.25 34.85 22.60
N SER A 21 -123.67 35.31 23.70
CA SER A 21 -122.26 35.11 23.97
C SER A 21 -122.10 33.72 24.59
N THR A 22 -121.31 32.89 23.93
CA THR A 22 -120.75 31.69 24.53
C THR A 22 -119.25 31.89 24.52
N THR A 23 -118.57 31.50 25.58
CA THR A 23 -117.12 31.36 25.56
C THR A 23 -116.81 29.98 25.00
N ALA A 24 -115.81 29.90 24.14
CA ALA A 24 -115.19 28.65 23.73
C ALA A 24 -113.70 28.79 24.06
N ALA A 25 -113.15 27.81 24.78
CA ALA A 25 -111.72 27.75 25.00
C ALA A 25 -111.07 27.15 23.75
N ILE A 26 -110.18 27.90 23.10
CA ILE A 26 -109.28 27.36 22.08
C ILE A 26 -108.01 26.96 22.81
N THR A 27 -107.76 25.67 22.91
CA THR A 27 -106.52 25.15 23.49
C THR A 27 -105.37 25.39 22.50
N ALA A 28 -104.22 25.82 23.02
CA ALA A 28 -103.01 25.97 22.21
C ALA A 28 -102.65 24.64 21.51
N ARG A 29 -102.30 24.73 20.22
CA ARG A 29 -101.95 23.56 19.41
C ARG A 29 -100.59 23.01 19.83
N ALA A 30 -100.41 21.69 19.79
CA ALA A 30 -99.08 21.10 19.98
C ALA A 30 -98.18 21.37 18.76
N LEU A 31 -97.06 22.05 18.98
CA LEU A 31 -95.94 22.20 18.05
C LEU A 31 -94.85 21.20 18.43
N THR A 32 -94.35 20.47 17.45
CA THR A 32 -93.18 19.60 17.60
C THR A 32 -91.99 20.26 16.95
N VAL A 33 -91.08 20.77 17.76
CA VAL A 33 -89.78 21.28 17.31
C VAL A 33 -88.81 20.10 17.23
N SER A 34 -88.35 19.82 16.02
CA SER A 34 -87.37 18.79 15.69
C SER A 34 -85.97 19.41 15.57
N ALA A 35 -84.94 18.59 15.83
CA ALA A 35 -83.55 18.99 15.69
C ALA A 35 -82.82 18.07 14.71
N ALA A 36 -82.03 18.68 13.81
CA ALA A 36 -81.07 17.98 12.96
C ALA A 36 -79.65 18.27 13.48
N GLY A 37 -78.92 17.22 13.85
CA GLY A 37 -77.54 17.33 14.31
C GLY A 37 -76.59 17.71 13.17
N VAL A 38 -75.62 18.57 13.45
CA VAL A 38 -74.57 18.95 12.50
C VAL A 38 -73.28 18.22 12.86
N ASN A 39 -72.72 17.50 11.88
CA ASN A 39 -71.44 16.81 12.03
C ASN A 39 -70.31 17.81 12.34
N LYS A 40 -69.33 17.38 13.14
CA LYS A 40 -68.15 18.20 13.47
C LYS A 40 -66.85 17.40 13.34
N VAL A 41 -65.73 18.13 13.21
CA VAL A 41 -64.40 17.58 13.46
C VAL A 41 -64.14 17.65 14.96
N TYR A 42 -63.43 16.66 15.49
CA TYR A 42 -63.03 16.62 16.89
C TYR A 42 -62.32 17.92 17.31
N ASP A 43 -62.86 18.58 18.34
CA ASP A 43 -62.38 19.85 18.89
C ASP A 43 -62.14 19.79 20.40
N GLY A 44 -62.18 18.59 21.00
CA GLY A 44 -61.97 18.37 22.42
C GLY A 44 -63.16 18.71 23.31
N THR A 45 -64.32 19.09 22.75
CA THR A 45 -65.51 19.49 23.52
C THR A 45 -66.73 18.60 23.23
N THR A 46 -67.71 18.61 24.13
CA THR A 46 -69.01 17.96 23.94
C THR A 46 -70.06 18.86 23.27
N VAL A 47 -69.72 20.12 22.95
CA VAL A 47 -70.67 21.09 22.38
C VAL A 47 -71.07 20.65 20.96
N ALA A 48 -72.38 20.64 20.70
CA ALA A 48 -72.96 20.31 19.39
C ALA A 48 -73.66 21.52 18.78
N SER A 49 -73.79 21.51 17.46
CA SER A 49 -74.63 22.43 16.71
C SER A 49 -75.82 21.67 16.13
N VAL A 50 -77.00 22.30 16.16
CA VAL A 50 -78.22 21.73 15.60
C VAL A 50 -78.95 22.77 14.75
N THR A 51 -79.67 22.30 13.74
CA THR A 51 -80.67 23.10 13.02
C THR A 51 -82.04 22.70 13.52
N LEU A 52 -82.84 23.68 13.94
CA LEU A 52 -84.21 23.45 14.40
C LEU A 52 -85.21 23.61 13.26
N SER A 53 -86.28 22.83 13.31
CA SER A 53 -87.45 22.96 12.45
C SER A 53 -88.69 22.57 13.24
N ASP A 54 -89.87 22.98 12.78
CA ASP A 54 -91.13 22.65 13.44
C ASP A 54 -92.23 22.24 12.44
N ASN A 55 -93.40 21.88 12.97
CA ASN A 55 -94.58 21.52 12.19
C ASN A 55 -95.69 22.59 12.27
N ARG A 56 -95.32 23.87 12.29
CA ARG A 56 -96.25 25.01 12.39
C ARG A 56 -97.32 25.03 11.30
N VAL A 57 -98.42 25.73 11.56
CA VAL A 57 -99.41 26.04 10.52
C VAL A 57 -98.80 27.01 9.52
N ALA A 58 -99.04 26.76 8.23
CA ALA A 58 -98.55 27.62 7.17
C ALA A 58 -99.12 29.04 7.30
N GLY A 59 -98.24 30.04 7.31
CA GLY A 59 -98.59 31.44 7.52
C GLY A 59 -98.27 31.96 8.93
N ASP A 60 -98.05 31.07 9.90
CA ASP A 60 -97.72 31.47 11.27
C ASP A 60 -96.26 31.92 11.39
N LEU A 61 -96.05 32.98 12.16
CA LEU A 61 -94.75 33.60 12.40
C LEU A 61 -94.16 33.13 13.73
N LEU A 62 -93.31 32.10 13.65
CA LEU A 62 -92.53 31.54 14.76
C LEU A 62 -91.02 31.57 14.49
N THR A 63 -90.23 31.69 15.54
CA THR A 63 -88.77 31.52 15.55
C THR A 63 -88.39 30.54 16.64
N ASP A 64 -87.74 29.44 16.25
CA ASP A 64 -87.24 28.41 17.15
C ASP A 64 -85.84 28.77 17.65
N ALA A 65 -85.59 28.54 18.93
CA ALA A 65 -84.26 28.64 19.53
C ALA A 65 -84.05 27.49 20.51
N SER A 66 -82.79 27.24 20.86
CA SER A 66 -82.39 26.35 21.95
C SER A 66 -81.26 26.98 22.74
N THR A 67 -81.12 26.64 24.02
CA THR A 67 -80.04 27.17 24.87
C THR A 67 -78.78 26.33 24.78
N ALA A 68 -78.89 25.02 24.55
CA ALA A 68 -77.76 24.14 24.43
C ALA A 68 -78.08 22.88 23.60
N ALA A 69 -77.05 22.41 22.88
CA ALA A 69 -76.99 21.09 22.31
C ALA A 69 -75.64 20.44 22.64
N SER A 70 -75.62 19.16 23.02
CA SER A 70 -74.39 18.46 23.39
C SER A 70 -74.39 16.98 23.02
N PHE A 71 -73.20 16.48 22.71
CA PHE A 71 -72.90 15.05 22.63
C PHE A 71 -72.74 14.46 24.04
N ALA A 72 -72.97 13.15 24.17
CA ALA A 72 -72.74 12.43 25.42
C ALA A 72 -71.26 12.43 25.86
N ASP A 73 -70.32 12.41 24.91
CA ASP A 73 -68.90 12.50 25.15
C ASP A 73 -68.17 13.13 23.94
N LYS A 74 -66.95 13.62 24.16
CA LYS A 74 -66.17 14.36 23.14
C LYS A 74 -65.61 13.48 22.02
N ASN A 75 -65.57 12.16 22.18
CA ASN A 75 -64.76 11.29 21.32
C ASN A 75 -65.37 11.12 19.93
N VAL A 76 -64.53 10.78 18.96
CA VAL A 76 -64.92 10.42 17.60
C VAL A 76 -65.95 9.28 17.60
N GLY A 77 -66.89 9.36 16.67
CA GLY A 77 -67.88 8.31 16.45
C GLY A 77 -68.93 8.72 15.43
N THR A 78 -69.62 7.73 14.90
CA THR A 78 -70.72 7.90 13.94
C THR A 78 -72.07 7.86 14.65
N ALA A 79 -73.04 8.62 14.16
CA ALA A 79 -74.41 8.70 14.68
C ALA A 79 -74.46 8.90 16.21
N LYS A 80 -73.55 9.73 16.74
CA LYS A 80 -73.49 9.98 18.19
C LYS A 80 -74.74 10.72 18.65
N PRO A 81 -75.35 10.31 19.77
CA PRO A 81 -76.54 10.97 20.29
C PRO A 81 -76.22 12.41 20.69
N VAL A 82 -77.09 13.33 20.28
CA VAL A 82 -77.09 14.75 20.63
C VAL A 82 -78.37 15.07 21.38
N SER A 83 -78.23 15.61 22.59
CA SER A 83 -79.34 16.10 23.40
C SER A 83 -79.49 17.60 23.21
N VAL A 84 -80.71 18.06 22.92
CA VAL A 84 -81.06 19.48 22.76
C VAL A 84 -81.99 19.86 23.90
N THR A 85 -81.66 20.93 24.61
CA THR A 85 -82.42 21.40 25.78
C THR A 85 -82.71 22.89 25.70
N GLY A 86 -83.73 23.31 26.44
CA GLY A 86 -84.14 24.72 26.49
C GLY A 86 -84.65 25.21 25.15
N ILE A 87 -85.35 24.34 24.42
CA ILE A 87 -86.08 24.77 23.22
C ILE A 87 -87.09 25.83 23.65
N SER A 88 -87.15 26.92 22.90
CA SER A 88 -88.11 28.01 23.07
C SER A 88 -88.60 28.47 21.72
N ILE A 89 -89.87 28.88 21.66
CA ILE A 89 -90.46 29.52 20.48
C ILE A 89 -90.79 30.97 20.79
N SER A 90 -90.61 31.84 19.80
CA SER A 90 -90.96 33.26 19.86
C SER A 90 -91.62 33.69 18.55
N GLY A 91 -92.20 34.88 18.50
CA GLY A 91 -92.94 35.38 17.34
C GLY A 91 -94.40 35.71 17.65
N ALA A 92 -95.10 36.30 16.68
CA ALA A 92 -96.46 36.80 16.88
C ALA A 92 -97.45 35.68 17.24
N ASP A 93 -97.22 34.48 16.72
CA ASP A 93 -98.12 33.34 16.88
C ASP A 93 -97.66 32.35 17.97
N ALA A 94 -96.57 32.64 18.70
CA ALA A 94 -95.99 31.71 19.67
C ALA A 94 -96.95 31.31 20.80
N ALA A 95 -97.79 32.24 21.26
CA ALA A 95 -98.78 31.98 22.30
C ALA A 95 -99.89 31.01 21.87
N ASN A 96 -100.03 30.74 20.57
CA ASN A 96 -101.01 29.78 20.03
C ASN A 96 -100.54 28.32 20.17
N TYR A 97 -99.32 28.08 20.67
CA TYR A 97 -98.71 26.77 20.71
C TYR A 97 -98.24 26.34 22.11
N THR A 98 -98.40 25.04 22.38
CA THR A 98 -97.58 24.31 23.37
C THR A 98 -96.47 23.59 22.61
N PHE A 99 -95.27 23.46 23.17
CA PHE A 99 -94.12 22.91 22.47
C PHE A 99 -93.24 22.04 23.37
N ASN A 100 -92.45 21.15 22.77
CA ASN A 100 -91.44 20.39 23.48
C ASN A 100 -90.23 21.26 23.84
N THR A 101 -89.75 21.16 25.08
CA THR A 101 -88.57 21.92 25.55
C THR A 101 -87.24 21.19 25.31
N THR A 102 -87.32 19.97 24.79
CA THR A 102 -86.17 19.10 24.50
C THR A 102 -86.38 18.34 23.19
N ALA A 103 -85.29 18.06 22.48
CA ALA A 103 -85.27 17.17 21.33
C ALA A 103 -84.01 16.29 21.37
N SER A 104 -84.03 15.18 20.64
CA SER A 104 -82.87 14.31 20.45
C SER A 104 -82.59 14.12 18.97
N THR A 105 -81.32 14.06 18.62
CA THR A 105 -80.86 13.81 17.24
C THR A 105 -79.53 13.08 17.27
N THR A 106 -78.93 12.84 16.11
CA THR A 106 -77.59 12.26 16.01
C THR A 106 -76.72 13.09 15.08
N ALA A 107 -75.41 13.11 15.35
CA ALA A 107 -74.40 13.67 14.46
C ALA A 107 -73.08 12.90 14.59
N ASP A 108 -72.23 12.99 13.57
CA ASP A 108 -70.90 12.40 13.60
C ASP A 108 -69.87 13.37 14.19
N ILE A 109 -68.92 12.81 14.95
CA ILE A 109 -67.65 13.48 15.28
C ILE A 109 -66.56 12.77 14.49
N THR A 110 -65.94 13.46 13.54
CA THR A 110 -64.85 12.93 12.70
C THR A 110 -63.47 13.22 13.31
N PRO A 111 -62.45 12.35 13.13
CA PRO A 111 -61.12 12.56 13.70
C PRO A 111 -60.46 13.87 13.25
N LYS A 112 -59.70 14.48 14.16
CA LYS A 112 -58.85 15.63 13.82
C LYS A 112 -57.52 15.16 13.23
N ALA A 113 -57.12 15.74 12.10
CA ALA A 113 -55.80 15.47 11.52
C ALA A 113 -54.67 16.06 12.38
N VAL A 114 -53.60 15.28 12.61
CA VAL A 114 -52.37 15.70 13.29
C VAL A 114 -51.14 15.43 12.43
N SER A 115 -50.16 16.33 12.50
CA SER A 115 -48.92 16.24 11.73
C SER A 115 -47.81 15.64 12.57
N GLY A 116 -47.24 14.53 12.11
CA GLY A 116 -46.05 13.93 12.72
C GLY A 116 -44.75 14.51 12.19
N ALA A 117 -43.71 14.50 13.01
CA ALA A 117 -42.34 14.75 12.60
C ALA A 117 -41.36 13.82 13.34
N PHE A 118 -40.17 13.66 12.78
CA PHE A 118 -39.08 12.90 13.39
C PHE A 118 -37.73 13.52 13.05
N THR A 119 -36.70 13.16 13.83
CA THR A 119 -35.30 13.50 13.55
C THR A 119 -34.50 12.23 13.28
N ALA A 120 -33.47 12.33 12.45
CA ALA A 120 -32.55 11.24 12.16
C ALA A 120 -31.10 11.61 12.51
N VAL A 121 -30.28 10.62 12.80
CA VAL A 121 -28.85 10.79 13.11
C VAL A 121 -28.03 10.91 11.83
N ASP A 122 -27.09 11.85 11.80
CA ASP A 122 -26.00 11.83 10.82
C ASP A 122 -25.12 10.60 11.03
N LYS A 123 -24.69 9.95 9.95
CA LYS A 123 -23.88 8.72 10.03
C LYS A 123 -22.60 8.84 9.21
N VAL A 124 -21.64 7.99 9.54
CA VAL A 124 -20.51 7.69 8.65
C VAL A 124 -20.96 6.63 7.65
N TYR A 125 -20.46 6.71 6.41
CA TYR A 125 -20.76 5.76 5.36
C TYR A 125 -20.49 4.31 5.80
N ASP A 126 -21.52 3.47 5.69
CA ASP A 126 -21.50 2.06 6.10
C ASP A 126 -22.05 1.11 5.00
N GLY A 127 -22.19 1.62 3.77
CA GLY A 127 -22.73 0.88 2.63
C GLY A 127 -24.25 0.67 2.64
N THR A 128 -24.98 1.13 3.65
CA THR A 128 -26.43 0.93 3.77
C THR A 128 -27.23 2.22 3.63
N LYS A 129 -28.53 2.08 3.35
CA LYS A 129 -29.49 3.20 3.37
C LYS A 129 -30.12 3.41 4.76
N ASN A 130 -29.80 2.60 5.76
CA ASN A 130 -30.50 2.62 7.03
C ASN A 130 -30.22 3.93 7.78
N ALA A 131 -31.29 4.56 8.27
CA ALA A 131 -31.24 5.75 9.11
C ALA A 131 -31.81 5.45 10.50
N THR A 132 -31.24 6.08 11.53
CA THR A 132 -31.66 5.91 12.91
C THR A 132 -32.54 7.08 13.34
N ILE A 133 -33.76 6.82 13.77
CA ILE A 133 -34.69 7.82 14.30
C ILE A 133 -34.32 8.16 15.75
N THR A 134 -34.13 9.45 16.08
CA THR A 134 -33.81 9.91 17.44
C THR A 134 -34.97 10.50 18.21
N SER A 135 -35.92 11.14 17.53
CA SER A 135 -37.07 11.75 18.18
C SER A 135 -38.31 11.67 17.29
N ARG A 136 -39.48 11.80 17.92
CA ARG A 136 -40.80 11.76 17.30
C ARG A 136 -41.66 12.82 17.97
N THR A 137 -42.38 13.61 17.19
CA THR A 137 -43.27 14.65 17.70
C THR A 137 -44.60 14.67 16.94
N LEU A 138 -45.63 15.19 17.59
CA LEU A 138 -46.94 15.47 16.98
C LEU A 138 -47.26 16.95 17.15
N SER A 139 -47.82 17.55 16.10
CA SER A 139 -48.42 18.88 16.12
C SER A 139 -49.90 18.81 15.80
N GLY A 140 -50.70 19.66 16.47
CA GLY A 140 -52.16 19.72 16.32
C GLY A 140 -52.96 18.90 17.35
N VAL A 141 -52.29 18.26 18.31
CA VAL A 141 -52.94 17.63 19.48
C VAL A 141 -53.55 18.72 20.36
N LEU A 142 -54.79 18.52 20.79
CA LEU A 142 -55.55 19.51 21.55
C LEU A 142 -55.30 19.38 23.05
N GLY A 143 -54.99 20.51 23.70
CA GLY A 143 -54.92 20.61 25.15
C GLY A 143 -54.00 19.58 25.80
N THR A 144 -54.57 18.80 26.72
CA THR A 144 -53.87 17.75 27.48
C THR A 144 -54.19 16.34 26.98
N ASP A 145 -54.76 16.20 25.78
CA ASP A 145 -55.08 14.89 25.22
C ASP A 145 -53.82 14.00 25.18
N SER A 146 -53.95 12.75 25.60
CA SER A 146 -52.86 11.79 25.64
C SER A 146 -52.69 11.14 24.28
N VAL A 147 -51.81 11.74 23.46
CA VAL A 147 -51.53 11.32 22.08
C VAL A 147 -50.03 11.37 21.82
N SER A 148 -49.48 10.33 21.22
CA SER A 148 -48.05 10.20 20.93
C SER A 148 -47.83 9.49 19.60
N LEU A 149 -46.66 9.73 19.00
CA LEU A 149 -46.23 9.05 17.77
C LEU A 149 -45.14 8.03 18.11
N THR A 150 -45.37 6.77 17.73
CA THR A 150 -44.43 5.67 17.97
C THR A 150 -44.16 4.88 16.69
N GLY A 151 -43.21 3.92 16.75
CA GLY A 151 -42.82 3.12 15.59
C GLY A 151 -41.93 3.86 14.60
N GLY A 152 -41.99 3.47 13.33
CA GLY A 152 -41.23 4.08 12.23
C GLY A 152 -39.93 3.34 11.89
N THR A 153 -39.72 3.09 10.59
CA THR A 153 -38.43 2.67 10.00
C THR A 153 -37.99 3.72 8.99
N ALA A 154 -36.73 4.16 9.07
CA ALA A 154 -36.21 5.27 8.29
C ALA A 154 -35.07 4.85 7.35
N LEU A 155 -35.08 5.40 6.13
CA LEU A 155 -34.05 5.17 5.11
C LEU A 155 -33.61 6.48 4.48
N PHE A 156 -32.31 6.62 4.21
CA PHE A 156 -31.78 7.58 3.25
C PHE A 156 -32.20 7.18 1.82
N GLY A 157 -32.44 8.15 0.94
CA GLY A 157 -32.76 7.85 -0.46
C GLY A 157 -31.66 7.04 -1.17
N THR A 158 -30.39 7.31 -0.84
CA THR A 158 -29.23 6.63 -1.42
C THR A 158 -28.17 6.32 -0.36
N LYS A 159 -27.31 5.31 -0.60
CA LYS A 159 -26.21 4.95 0.32
C LYS A 159 -25.03 5.91 0.26
N GLN A 160 -24.90 6.69 -0.83
CA GLN A 160 -23.74 7.55 -1.08
C GLN A 160 -23.70 8.72 -0.10
N ILE A 161 -22.47 9.18 0.18
CA ILE A 161 -22.21 10.36 1.01
C ILE A 161 -23.00 11.60 0.55
N GLY A 162 -23.19 12.54 1.46
CA GLY A 162 -23.83 13.82 1.18
C GLY A 162 -24.35 14.49 2.45
N THR A 163 -24.41 15.81 2.43
CA THR A 163 -25.00 16.61 3.52
C THR A 163 -26.49 16.82 3.27
N ASN A 164 -27.27 16.98 4.35
CA ASN A 164 -28.70 17.33 4.28
C ASN A 164 -29.50 16.42 3.32
N LYS A 165 -29.20 15.12 3.32
CA LYS A 165 -29.93 14.13 2.53
C LYS A 165 -31.31 13.91 3.12
N THR A 166 -32.30 13.74 2.26
CA THR A 166 -33.64 13.34 2.67
C THR A 166 -33.62 11.94 3.25
N VAL A 167 -34.18 11.81 4.45
CA VAL A 167 -34.50 10.56 5.11
C VAL A 167 -36.03 10.42 5.10
N THR A 168 -36.51 9.30 4.58
CA THR A 168 -37.94 8.98 4.51
C THR A 168 -38.26 7.88 5.51
N ALA A 169 -39.34 8.04 6.27
CA ALA A 169 -39.78 7.05 7.24
C ALA A 169 -41.27 6.77 7.12
N THR A 170 -41.62 5.49 7.29
CA THR A 170 -42.98 4.96 7.27
C THR A 170 -43.20 4.01 8.45
N GLY A 171 -44.45 3.60 8.69
CA GLY A 171 -44.77 2.68 9.79
C GLY A 171 -44.88 3.36 11.16
N PHE A 172 -45.19 4.67 11.18
CA PHE A 172 -45.56 5.35 12.41
C PHE A 172 -46.99 5.03 12.81
N THR A 173 -47.23 5.00 14.11
CA THR A 173 -48.55 4.79 14.71
C THR A 173 -48.84 5.88 15.74
N ILE A 174 -50.10 6.34 15.76
CA ILE A 174 -50.60 7.22 16.82
C ILE A 174 -51.08 6.35 17.96
N THR A 175 -50.61 6.63 19.17
CA THR A 175 -50.89 5.87 20.39
C THR A 175 -51.28 6.80 21.54
N GLY A 176 -51.85 6.25 22.60
CA GLY A 176 -52.32 7.01 23.76
C GLY A 176 -53.82 6.86 23.96
N LEU A 177 -54.34 7.34 25.09
CA LEU A 177 -55.75 7.14 25.46
C LEU A 177 -56.72 7.87 24.53
N ASP A 178 -56.31 9.04 24.01
CA ASP A 178 -57.14 9.85 23.11
C ASP A 178 -56.83 9.58 21.62
N ALA A 179 -55.98 8.59 21.29
CA ALA A 179 -55.50 8.36 19.92
C ALA A 179 -56.62 8.13 18.90
N GLY A 180 -57.74 7.51 19.31
CA GLY A 180 -58.89 7.28 18.44
C GLY A 180 -59.58 8.56 17.95
N ASN A 181 -59.29 9.71 18.56
CA ASN A 181 -59.83 11.01 18.18
C ASN A 181 -59.03 11.70 17.06
N TYR A 182 -57.91 11.11 16.65
CA TYR A 182 -56.96 11.71 15.73
C TYR A 182 -56.64 10.79 14.56
N THR A 183 -56.28 11.39 13.43
CA THR A 183 -55.78 10.69 12.25
C THR A 183 -54.45 11.32 11.80
N PRO A 184 -53.45 10.53 11.35
CA PRO A 184 -52.23 11.11 10.84
C PRO A 184 -52.51 11.87 9.52
N ALA A 185 -52.01 13.10 9.41
CA ALA A 185 -52.09 13.87 8.18
C ALA A 185 -51.24 13.26 7.04
N SER A 186 -50.23 12.46 7.39
CA SER A 186 -49.42 11.68 6.44
C SER A 186 -48.92 10.40 7.11
N THR A 187 -48.86 9.31 6.34
CA THR A 187 -48.24 8.03 6.75
C THR A 187 -46.76 7.93 6.38
N THR A 188 -46.27 8.89 5.59
CA THR A 188 -44.87 9.00 5.18
C THR A 188 -44.33 10.35 5.64
N LEU A 189 -43.29 10.32 6.47
CA LEU A 189 -42.64 11.52 6.97
C LEU A 189 -41.24 11.64 6.37
N THR A 190 -40.74 12.86 6.28
CA THR A 190 -39.37 13.13 5.86
C THR A 190 -38.64 14.03 6.85
N THR A 191 -37.33 13.87 6.91
CA THR A 191 -36.41 14.77 7.63
C THR A 191 -35.09 14.84 6.88
N LEU A 192 -34.12 15.60 7.38
CA LEU A 192 -32.78 15.69 6.80
C LEU A 192 -31.74 15.11 7.77
N ALA A 193 -30.75 14.41 7.21
CA ALA A 193 -29.54 13.99 7.90
C ALA A 193 -28.39 13.82 6.88
N SER A 194 -27.16 13.69 7.34
CA SER A 194 -25.96 13.59 6.50
C SER A 194 -25.32 12.20 6.56
N ILE A 195 -24.70 11.80 5.45
CA ILE A 195 -23.78 10.65 5.40
C ILE A 195 -22.38 11.19 5.14
N PHE A 196 -21.51 11.11 6.13
CA PHE A 196 -20.12 11.52 6.05
C PHE A 196 -19.23 10.42 5.45
N LYS A 197 -18.10 10.85 4.89
CA LYS A 197 -17.09 9.93 4.34
C LYS A 197 -16.55 9.00 5.42
N LYS A 198 -16.20 7.78 5.01
CA LYS A 198 -15.48 6.81 5.84
C LYS A 198 -13.98 6.87 5.56
N ASN A 199 -13.16 6.60 6.58
CA ASN A 199 -11.72 6.40 6.36
C ASN A 199 -11.47 4.99 5.83
N ALA A 200 -10.68 4.89 4.76
CA ALA A 200 -10.04 3.65 4.34
C ALA A 200 -8.54 3.76 4.63
N GLN A 201 -7.90 2.62 4.89
CA GLN A 201 -6.45 2.54 5.07
C GLN A 201 -5.80 1.99 3.81
N GLY A 202 -4.70 2.63 3.38
CA GLY A 202 -3.91 2.17 2.25
C GLY A 202 -2.65 1.46 2.71
N GLY A 203 -2.25 0.45 1.96
CA GLY A 203 -0.99 -0.27 2.14
C GLY A 203 -0.35 -0.60 0.79
N PHE A 204 0.94 -0.89 0.82
CA PHE A 204 1.68 -1.37 -0.34
C PHE A 204 2.83 -2.28 0.12
N THR A 205 3.27 -3.16 -0.78
CA THR A 205 4.47 -3.97 -0.58
C THR A 205 5.55 -3.54 -1.56
N VAL A 206 6.80 -3.82 -1.19
CA VAL A 206 7.99 -3.40 -1.94
C VAL A 206 8.90 -4.59 -2.13
N ALA A 207 9.53 -4.69 -3.31
CA ALA A 207 10.53 -5.72 -3.56
C ALA A 207 11.84 -5.43 -2.77
N ASN A 208 12.44 -6.50 -2.24
CA ASN A 208 13.85 -6.46 -1.86
C ASN A 208 14.72 -6.29 -3.12
N LYS A 209 15.89 -5.66 -2.98
CA LYS A 209 16.85 -5.48 -4.08
C LYS A 209 18.29 -5.70 -3.62
N ALA A 210 19.19 -5.96 -4.55
CA ALA A 210 20.62 -5.83 -4.30
C ALA A 210 21.04 -4.36 -4.40
N TYR A 211 22.15 -4.02 -3.74
CA TYR A 211 22.74 -2.68 -3.85
C TYR A 211 23.06 -2.34 -5.32
N ASP A 212 22.50 -1.24 -5.80
CA ASP A 212 22.66 -0.76 -7.18
C ASP A 212 23.04 0.74 -7.25
N GLY A 213 23.43 1.32 -6.11
CA GLY A 213 23.77 2.75 -5.99
C GLY A 213 22.58 3.70 -5.94
N THR A 214 21.34 3.21 -6.09
CA THR A 214 20.12 4.06 -6.09
C THR A 214 19.20 3.75 -4.91
N ASN A 215 18.41 4.74 -4.50
CA ASN A 215 17.34 4.55 -3.52
C ASN A 215 15.97 4.24 -4.15
N ALA A 216 15.91 3.99 -5.47
CA ALA A 216 14.66 3.66 -6.14
C ALA A 216 14.13 2.31 -5.64
N ALA A 217 12.83 2.29 -5.31
CA ALA A 217 12.13 1.10 -4.84
C ALA A 217 11.00 0.71 -5.82
N THR A 218 10.71 -0.58 -5.91
CA THR A 218 9.65 -1.10 -6.78
C THR A 218 8.47 -1.57 -5.95
N ILE A 219 7.32 -0.92 -6.13
CA ILE A 219 6.05 -1.33 -5.52
C ILE A 219 5.58 -2.63 -6.19
N THR A 220 5.35 -3.68 -5.40
CA THR A 220 4.93 -5.00 -5.89
C THR A 220 3.44 -5.25 -5.75
N SER A 221 2.79 -4.68 -4.73
CA SER A 221 1.34 -4.69 -4.59
C SER A 221 0.84 -3.45 -3.86
N ARG A 222 -0.47 -3.23 -3.93
CA ARG A 222 -1.20 -2.20 -3.19
C ARG A 222 -2.46 -2.82 -2.61
N THR A 223 -2.87 -2.39 -1.42
CA THR A 223 -3.99 -2.96 -0.68
C THR A 223 -4.82 -1.88 -0.01
N VAL A 224 -6.12 -2.08 0.06
CA VAL A 224 -7.03 -1.26 0.86
C VAL A 224 -7.54 -2.09 2.03
N SER A 225 -7.52 -1.54 3.24
CA SER A 225 -8.15 -2.11 4.43
C SER A 225 -9.18 -1.14 5.03
N ASP A 226 -10.03 -1.66 5.91
CA ASP A 226 -11.19 -0.97 6.51
C ASP A 226 -12.26 -0.48 5.52
N ALA A 227 -12.26 -1.05 4.31
CA ALA A 227 -13.35 -0.90 3.37
C ALA A 227 -14.63 -1.56 3.93
N VAL A 228 -15.79 -0.98 3.62
CA VAL A 228 -17.08 -1.66 3.81
C VAL A 228 -17.11 -2.90 2.91
N PRO A 229 -17.51 -4.08 3.42
CA PRO A 229 -17.54 -5.30 2.62
C PRO A 229 -18.37 -5.15 1.34
N GLY A 230 -17.78 -5.56 0.21
CA GLY A 230 -18.41 -5.51 -1.10
C GLY A 230 -18.22 -4.19 -1.86
N ASP A 231 -17.63 -3.16 -1.25
CA ASP A 231 -17.27 -1.94 -1.99
C ASP A 231 -16.06 -2.17 -2.91
N ASP A 232 -16.09 -1.54 -4.07
CA ASP A 232 -14.99 -1.53 -5.03
C ASP A 232 -14.04 -0.36 -4.75
N LEU A 233 -12.89 -0.70 -4.13
CA LEU A 233 -11.80 0.22 -3.86
C LEU A 233 -10.48 -0.34 -4.40
N THR A 234 -9.74 0.53 -5.07
CA THR A 234 -8.40 0.22 -5.61
C THR A 234 -7.41 1.32 -5.25
N ILE A 235 -6.13 0.99 -5.26
CA ILE A 235 -5.05 1.99 -5.17
C ILE A 235 -4.20 1.88 -6.42
N SER A 236 -3.95 3.01 -7.07
CA SER A 236 -3.13 3.09 -8.28
C SER A 236 -2.02 4.14 -8.14
N GLY A 237 -1.09 4.11 -9.10
CA GLY A 237 -0.02 5.10 -9.22
C GLY A 237 1.06 4.98 -8.14
N GLY A 238 1.74 6.09 -7.92
CA GLY A 238 2.77 6.29 -6.91
C GLY A 238 4.19 5.87 -7.30
N THR A 239 5.15 6.56 -6.72
CA THR A 239 6.58 6.25 -6.77
C THR A 239 7.07 5.94 -5.35
N ALA A 240 8.04 5.02 -5.23
CA ALA A 240 8.56 4.59 -3.95
C ALA A 240 10.09 4.71 -3.89
N THR A 241 10.61 5.12 -2.74
CA THR A 241 12.06 5.24 -2.50
C THR A 241 12.43 4.72 -1.12
N PHE A 242 13.55 4.03 -1.03
CA PHE A 242 14.22 3.76 0.24
C PHE A 242 14.70 5.06 0.88
N ASP A 243 14.77 5.07 2.21
CA ASP A 243 15.34 6.16 3.01
C ASP A 243 16.81 6.49 2.66
N SER A 244 17.57 5.50 2.20
CA SER A 244 18.90 5.68 1.60
C SER A 244 19.22 4.56 0.60
N SER A 245 20.21 4.78 -0.27
CA SER A 245 20.68 3.79 -1.25
C SER A 245 21.53 2.68 -0.62
N ASN A 246 21.98 2.83 0.63
CA ASN A 246 22.88 1.88 1.28
C ASN A 246 22.19 0.55 1.60
N ALA A 247 22.96 -0.53 1.55
CA ALA A 247 22.51 -1.85 1.98
C ALA A 247 22.09 -1.85 3.45
N GLY A 248 21.09 -2.68 3.75
CA GLY A 248 20.49 -2.80 5.08
C GLY A 248 19.20 -3.60 5.07
N THR A 249 18.82 -4.10 6.24
CA THR A 249 17.59 -4.86 6.47
C THR A 249 16.49 -3.97 7.05
N GLY A 250 15.23 -4.22 6.68
CA GLY A 250 14.07 -3.52 7.24
C GLY A 250 14.08 -2.01 6.95
N LYS A 251 14.70 -1.59 5.85
CA LYS A 251 14.80 -0.18 5.48
C LYS A 251 13.41 0.37 5.19
N ILE A 252 13.17 1.61 5.64
CA ILE A 252 11.91 2.30 5.39
C ILE A 252 11.84 2.66 3.91
N VAL A 253 10.70 2.37 3.30
CA VAL A 253 10.35 2.76 1.95
C VAL A 253 9.15 3.68 2.02
N THR A 254 9.28 4.85 1.40
CA THR A 254 8.24 5.87 1.37
C THR A 254 7.63 5.90 -0.01
N ALA A 255 6.31 5.74 -0.10
CA ALA A 255 5.56 5.90 -1.35
C ALA A 255 4.75 7.19 -1.34
N ASN A 256 4.84 7.95 -2.43
CA ASN A 256 4.10 9.19 -2.66
C ASN A 256 3.27 9.08 -3.93
N GLY A 257 2.20 9.86 -4.05
CA GLY A 257 1.38 9.92 -5.26
C GLY A 257 0.49 8.68 -5.49
N LEU A 258 0.17 7.96 -4.41
CA LEU A 258 -0.84 6.89 -4.44
C LEU A 258 -2.23 7.51 -4.43
N THR A 259 -3.13 6.97 -5.26
CA THR A 259 -4.50 7.47 -5.40
C THR A 259 -5.52 6.38 -5.11
N LEU A 260 -6.54 6.71 -4.31
CA LEU A 260 -7.69 5.84 -4.11
C LEU A 260 -8.63 5.96 -5.32
N GLY A 261 -9.02 4.83 -5.89
CA GLY A 261 -9.95 4.71 -7.01
C GLY A 261 -10.94 3.56 -6.79
N GLY A 262 -11.67 3.20 -7.84
CA GLY A 262 -12.80 2.26 -7.78
C GLY A 262 -14.14 2.98 -7.73
N LEU A 263 -15.22 2.24 -7.98
CA LEU A 263 -16.57 2.80 -8.09
C LEU A 263 -17.08 3.42 -6.79
N ASP A 264 -16.63 2.92 -5.63
CA ASP A 264 -17.09 3.39 -4.32
C ASP A 264 -16.13 4.41 -3.67
N ALA A 265 -15.02 4.79 -4.32
CA ALA A 265 -13.99 5.68 -3.76
C ALA A 265 -14.52 7.05 -3.31
N GLY A 266 -15.56 7.57 -3.98
CA GLY A 266 -16.20 8.84 -3.61
C GLY A 266 -16.78 8.84 -2.19
N ASN A 267 -17.08 7.68 -1.62
CA ASN A 267 -17.63 7.52 -0.27
C ASN A 267 -16.57 7.54 0.84
N TYR A 268 -15.29 7.57 0.47
CA TYR A 268 -14.17 7.54 1.39
C TYR A 268 -13.37 8.84 1.36
N TYR A 269 -12.63 9.10 2.44
CA TYR A 269 -11.56 10.08 2.42
C TYR A 269 -10.42 9.60 1.53
N ASN A 270 -9.70 10.54 0.91
CA ASN A 270 -8.50 10.21 0.16
C ASN A 270 -7.45 9.60 1.10
N LEU A 271 -6.57 8.78 0.55
CA LEU A 271 -5.43 8.25 1.30
C LEU A 271 -4.54 9.39 1.82
N PRO A 272 -3.78 9.16 2.89
CA PRO A 272 -2.67 10.03 3.25
C PRO A 272 -1.76 10.23 2.04
N GLY A 273 -1.21 11.45 1.87
CA GLY A 273 -0.33 11.76 0.73
C GLY A 273 0.95 10.91 0.66
N THR A 274 1.30 10.29 1.79
CA THR A 274 2.49 9.44 1.95
C THR A 274 2.13 8.19 2.73
N LEU A 275 2.58 7.03 2.24
CA LEU A 275 2.53 5.75 2.95
C LEU A 275 3.95 5.20 3.12
N THR A 276 4.14 4.32 4.11
CA THR A 276 5.41 3.65 4.35
C THR A 276 5.28 2.13 4.36
N ALA A 277 6.35 1.46 3.95
CA ALA A 277 6.54 0.02 4.05
C ALA A 277 8.01 -0.27 4.40
N THR A 278 8.39 -1.55 4.52
CA THR A 278 9.79 -1.93 4.72
C THR A 278 10.25 -2.95 3.68
N ALA A 279 11.52 -2.87 3.29
CA ALA A 279 12.18 -3.84 2.43
C ALA A 279 13.69 -3.85 2.68
N ASN A 280 14.39 -4.84 2.14
CA ASN A 280 15.83 -5.01 2.29
C ASN A 280 16.59 -4.55 1.04
N ILE A 281 17.75 -3.93 1.26
CA ILE A 281 18.79 -3.80 0.24
C ILE A 281 19.94 -4.71 0.64
N THR A 282 20.18 -5.80 -0.09
CA THR A 282 21.28 -6.73 0.19
C THR A 282 22.59 -6.23 -0.41
N PRO A 283 23.74 -6.38 0.26
CA PRO A 283 25.03 -6.03 -0.32
C PRO A 283 25.25 -6.71 -1.66
N LYS A 284 25.81 -6.00 -2.64
CA LYS A 284 26.13 -6.57 -3.95
C LYS A 284 27.44 -7.36 -3.87
N PRO A 285 27.56 -8.54 -4.50
CA PRO A 285 28.84 -9.25 -4.56
C PRO A 285 29.92 -8.42 -5.26
N LEU A 286 31.11 -8.36 -4.67
CA LEU A 286 32.30 -7.75 -5.25
C LEU A 286 33.47 -8.72 -5.13
N THR A 287 34.21 -8.95 -6.20
CA THR A 287 35.41 -9.79 -6.18
C THR A 287 36.67 -8.94 -6.34
N VAL A 288 37.62 -9.15 -5.44
CA VAL A 288 38.97 -8.54 -5.47
C VAL A 288 39.98 -9.65 -5.71
N THR A 289 40.61 -9.64 -6.88
CA THR A 289 41.54 -10.68 -7.31
C THR A 289 42.96 -10.12 -7.35
N ALA A 290 43.88 -10.70 -6.58
CA ALA A 290 45.28 -10.30 -6.69
C ALA A 290 45.85 -10.70 -8.07
N ASP A 291 46.59 -9.78 -8.69
CA ASP A 291 47.22 -10.04 -9.97
C ASP A 291 48.37 -11.02 -9.79
N SER A 292 48.42 -12.06 -10.64
CA SER A 292 49.53 -13.00 -10.62
C SER A 292 50.82 -12.33 -11.09
N LYS A 293 51.95 -12.67 -10.44
CA LYS A 293 53.28 -12.09 -10.71
C LYS A 293 54.31 -13.19 -10.87
N SER A 294 55.45 -12.82 -11.44
CA SER A 294 56.66 -13.64 -11.40
C SER A 294 57.88 -12.79 -11.04
N MET A 295 58.88 -13.42 -10.46
CA MET A 295 60.19 -12.82 -10.22
C MET A 295 61.28 -13.89 -10.32
N VAL A 296 62.53 -13.46 -10.45
CA VAL A 296 63.70 -14.34 -10.41
C VAL A 296 64.34 -14.25 -9.02
N SER A 297 64.81 -15.38 -8.49
CA SER A 297 65.52 -15.47 -7.21
C SER A 297 66.66 -14.46 -7.12
N GLY A 298 66.75 -13.71 -6.01
CA GLY A 298 67.72 -12.61 -5.86
C GLY A 298 67.27 -11.26 -6.42
N GLY A 299 66.15 -11.20 -7.14
CA GLY A 299 65.54 -9.95 -7.57
C GLY A 299 64.80 -9.21 -6.45
N SER A 300 64.42 -7.96 -6.71
CA SER A 300 63.51 -7.21 -5.83
C SER A 300 62.08 -7.74 -5.91
N ALA A 301 61.31 -7.55 -4.84
CA ALA A 301 59.89 -7.91 -4.83
C ALA A 301 59.13 -7.15 -5.94
N PRO A 302 58.24 -7.81 -6.69
CA PRO A 302 57.36 -7.11 -7.62
C PRO A 302 56.32 -6.29 -6.85
N THR A 303 55.82 -5.22 -7.46
CA THR A 303 54.67 -4.50 -6.92
C THR A 303 53.41 -5.35 -7.05
N PHE A 304 52.76 -5.65 -5.93
CA PHE A 304 51.48 -6.36 -5.91
C PHE A 304 50.32 -5.43 -6.22
N THR A 305 49.42 -5.90 -7.07
CA THR A 305 48.24 -5.18 -7.58
C THR A 305 47.04 -6.12 -7.59
N ALA A 306 45.83 -5.59 -7.71
CA ALA A 306 44.61 -6.39 -7.77
C ALA A 306 43.61 -5.80 -8.78
N GLY A 307 42.90 -6.70 -9.46
CA GLY A 307 41.72 -6.39 -10.25
C GLY A 307 40.43 -6.45 -9.41
N TYR A 308 39.44 -5.66 -9.81
CA TYR A 308 38.14 -5.57 -9.15
C TYR A 308 37.02 -5.88 -10.14
N SER A 309 36.03 -6.65 -9.72
CA SER A 309 34.83 -6.93 -10.52
C SER A 309 33.58 -6.97 -9.66
N GLY A 310 32.48 -6.41 -10.17
CA GLY A 310 31.18 -6.40 -9.47
C GLY A 310 30.70 -5.02 -8.99
N PHE A 311 31.51 -3.97 -9.10
CA PHE A 311 31.07 -2.60 -8.79
C PHE A 311 29.81 -2.21 -9.57
N VAL A 312 28.99 -1.36 -8.97
CA VAL A 312 27.95 -0.61 -9.67
C VAL A 312 28.62 0.34 -10.67
N SER A 313 27.95 0.61 -11.79
CA SER A 313 28.48 1.51 -12.81
C SER A 313 28.81 2.89 -12.22
N GLY A 314 30.04 3.36 -12.43
CA GLY A 314 30.53 4.63 -11.89
C GLY A 314 31.19 4.54 -10.51
N GLU A 315 31.13 3.38 -9.84
CA GLU A 315 31.84 3.13 -8.59
C GLU A 315 33.17 2.39 -8.79
N GLY A 316 34.05 2.48 -7.82
CA GLY A 316 35.36 1.85 -7.85
C GLY A 316 35.99 1.67 -6.46
N PRO A 317 37.31 1.39 -6.38
CA PRO A 317 37.99 1.11 -5.11
C PRO A 317 37.86 2.21 -4.04
N SER A 318 37.65 3.47 -4.44
CA SER A 318 37.39 4.59 -3.53
C SER A 318 36.09 4.47 -2.72
N ASN A 319 35.18 3.58 -3.13
CA ASN A 319 33.92 3.30 -2.43
C ASN A 319 34.06 2.23 -1.34
N LEU A 320 35.26 1.68 -1.17
CA LEU A 320 35.57 0.69 -0.13
C LEU A 320 36.25 1.37 1.06
N LEU A 321 36.14 0.74 2.23
CA LEU A 321 36.86 1.13 3.43
C LEU A 321 38.06 0.23 3.65
N GLY A 322 39.05 0.73 4.38
CA GLY A 322 40.28 0.00 4.70
C GLY A 322 41.38 0.19 3.65
N THR A 323 42.45 -0.59 3.79
CA THR A 323 43.62 -0.53 2.92
C THR A 323 43.88 -1.90 2.34
N LEU A 324 43.99 -2.00 1.02
CA LEU A 324 44.33 -3.26 0.36
C LEU A 324 45.75 -3.68 0.79
N ALA A 325 45.84 -4.85 1.40
CA ALA A 325 47.08 -5.47 1.81
C ALA A 325 47.26 -6.82 1.11
N PHE A 326 48.51 -7.19 0.88
CA PHE A 326 48.87 -8.48 0.29
C PHE A 326 49.78 -9.25 1.25
N GLN A 327 49.50 -10.54 1.40
CA GLN A 327 50.37 -11.46 2.11
C GLN A 327 50.72 -12.61 1.17
N VAL A 328 52.01 -12.91 1.04
CA VAL A 328 52.44 -14.04 0.23
C VAL A 328 52.57 -15.28 1.11
N ARG A 329 52.00 -16.39 0.64
CA ARG A 329 52.01 -17.68 1.34
C ARG A 329 52.50 -18.79 0.44
N ASP A 330 53.31 -19.67 0.97
CA ASP A 330 53.77 -20.87 0.27
C ASP A 330 52.58 -21.81 -0.03
N GLN A 331 52.44 -22.27 -1.28
CA GLN A 331 51.28 -23.07 -1.68
C GLN A 331 51.23 -24.45 -1.02
N VAL A 332 52.36 -24.96 -0.51
CA VAL A 332 52.45 -26.29 0.09
C VAL A 332 52.29 -26.20 1.60
N THR A 333 53.01 -25.28 2.23
CA THR A 333 53.11 -25.16 3.70
C THR A 333 52.15 -24.12 4.28
N ASN A 334 51.57 -23.25 3.44
CA ASN A 334 50.73 -22.10 3.82
C ASN A 334 51.44 -21.09 4.76
N ALA A 335 52.77 -21.20 4.90
CA ALA A 335 53.58 -20.30 5.70
C ALA A 335 53.68 -18.94 5.02
N VAL A 336 53.73 -17.86 5.82
CA VAL A 336 53.93 -16.50 5.31
C VAL A 336 55.38 -16.35 4.84
N VAL A 337 55.56 -15.81 3.64
CA VAL A 337 56.87 -15.68 2.99
C VAL A 337 57.18 -14.21 2.75
N ALA A 338 58.35 -13.78 3.20
CA ALA A 338 58.89 -12.47 2.84
C ALA A 338 59.35 -12.50 1.37
N VAL A 339 58.89 -11.54 0.58
CA VAL A 339 59.21 -11.45 -0.85
C VAL A 339 60.37 -10.48 -1.07
N GLY A 340 61.41 -10.94 -1.77
CA GLY A 340 62.62 -10.17 -2.03
C GLY A 340 63.79 -11.07 -2.44
N PRO A 341 65.04 -10.59 -2.33
CA PRO A 341 66.20 -11.31 -2.85
C PRO A 341 66.43 -12.70 -2.24
N SER A 342 65.99 -12.93 -0.99
CA SER A 342 66.14 -14.20 -0.30
C SER A 342 64.99 -15.19 -0.54
N THR A 343 63.95 -14.80 -1.27
CA THR A 343 62.79 -15.66 -1.51
C THR A 343 63.20 -16.89 -2.33
N PRO A 344 63.00 -18.12 -1.81
CA PRO A 344 63.29 -19.33 -2.54
C PRO A 344 62.48 -19.43 -3.85
N ALA A 345 63.03 -20.14 -4.82
CA ALA A 345 62.27 -20.52 -6.01
C ALA A 345 61.11 -21.46 -5.62
N GLY A 346 59.94 -21.24 -6.20
CA GLY A 346 58.72 -21.93 -5.82
C GLY A 346 57.45 -21.26 -6.32
N LYS A 347 56.31 -21.84 -5.94
CA LYS A 347 54.97 -21.30 -6.21
C LYS A 347 54.32 -20.85 -4.91
N TYR A 348 53.80 -19.63 -4.93
CA TYR A 348 53.21 -18.97 -3.78
C TYR A 348 51.85 -18.38 -4.15
N ASP A 349 50.97 -18.26 -3.16
CA ASP A 349 49.72 -17.50 -3.27
C ASP A 349 49.96 -16.07 -2.80
N ILE A 350 49.50 -15.11 -3.59
CA ILE A 350 49.35 -13.70 -3.22
C ILE A 350 47.94 -13.55 -2.67
N VAL A 351 47.81 -13.41 -1.36
CA VAL A 351 46.52 -13.33 -0.65
C VAL A 351 46.13 -11.87 -0.42
N PRO A 352 45.12 -11.32 -1.11
CA PRO A 352 44.65 -9.97 -0.87
C PRO A 352 43.72 -9.92 0.36
N SER A 353 43.74 -8.81 1.09
CA SER A 353 42.91 -8.60 2.29
C SER A 353 42.76 -7.10 2.64
N GLY A 354 42.01 -6.79 3.70
CA GLY A 354 42.03 -5.47 4.34
C GLY A 354 40.96 -4.47 3.87
N LEU A 355 40.15 -4.83 2.87
CA LEU A 355 39.02 -4.02 2.40
C LEU A 355 37.69 -4.47 3.03
N SER A 356 36.79 -3.52 3.26
CA SER A 356 35.43 -3.77 3.77
C SER A 356 34.41 -2.81 3.14
N SER A 357 33.14 -3.19 3.17
CA SER A 357 32.03 -2.32 2.73
C SER A 357 30.72 -2.76 3.37
N ALA A 358 29.85 -1.80 3.68
CA ALA A 358 28.47 -2.10 4.04
C ALA A 358 27.64 -2.47 2.79
N ASN A 359 27.99 -1.92 1.63
CA ASN A 359 27.22 -2.02 0.39
C ASN A 359 27.66 -3.19 -0.51
N TYR A 360 28.88 -3.70 -0.29
CA TYR A 360 29.43 -4.81 -1.04
C TYR A 360 29.81 -5.99 -0.14
N ALA A 361 29.39 -7.20 -0.55
CA ALA A 361 29.91 -8.44 0.00
C ALA A 361 31.21 -8.79 -0.72
N ILE A 362 32.34 -8.45 -0.10
CA ILE A 362 33.67 -8.60 -0.72
C ILE A 362 34.15 -10.06 -0.61
N ASN A 363 34.50 -10.63 -1.76
CA ASN A 363 35.17 -11.91 -1.89
C ASN A 363 36.60 -11.70 -2.40
N PHE A 364 37.59 -12.19 -1.66
CA PHE A 364 39.00 -12.10 -2.03
C PHE A 364 39.43 -13.37 -2.78
N VAL A 365 40.14 -13.19 -3.90
CA VAL A 365 40.67 -14.28 -4.71
C VAL A 365 42.19 -14.14 -4.80
N ASN A 366 42.89 -15.22 -4.46
CA ASN A 366 44.34 -15.26 -4.49
C ASN A 366 44.87 -15.15 -5.92
N GLY A 367 45.97 -14.42 -6.08
CA GLY A 367 46.82 -14.47 -7.27
C GLY A 367 47.97 -15.46 -7.04
N ALA A 368 48.72 -15.78 -8.09
CA ALA A 368 49.92 -16.63 -7.97
C ALA A 368 51.20 -15.79 -8.09
N LEU A 369 52.17 -16.03 -7.21
CA LEU A 369 53.55 -15.59 -7.38
C LEU A 369 54.42 -16.80 -7.77
N THR A 370 55.05 -16.75 -8.93
CA THR A 370 56.06 -17.73 -9.34
C THR A 370 57.45 -17.13 -9.15
N VAL A 371 58.26 -17.75 -8.30
CA VAL A 371 59.67 -17.36 -8.12
C VAL A 371 60.52 -18.36 -8.87
N ASN A 372 61.18 -17.90 -9.92
CA ASN A 372 62.06 -18.72 -10.74
C ASN A 372 63.47 -18.78 -10.13
N LEU A 373 64.18 -19.87 -10.39
CA LEU A 373 65.60 -20.05 -10.15
C LEU A 373 66.39 -18.99 -10.93
N ARG A 374 67.51 -18.55 -10.34
CA ARG A 374 68.48 -17.67 -11.02
C ARG A 374 69.64 -18.50 -11.52
N ILE A 375 70.00 -18.35 -12.79
CA ILE A 375 71.19 -18.98 -13.37
C ILE A 375 72.22 -17.89 -13.67
N GLU A 376 73.46 -18.11 -13.26
CA GLU A 376 74.62 -17.24 -13.52
C GLU A 376 75.76 -18.03 -14.17
N GLY A 377 76.64 -17.35 -14.91
CA GLY A 377 77.60 -17.98 -15.83
C GLY A 377 77.07 -17.87 -17.26
N PHE A 378 77.74 -18.40 -18.29
CA PHE A 378 78.93 -19.24 -18.27
C PHE A 378 80.19 -18.50 -17.78
N TYR A 379 80.97 -19.17 -16.93
CA TYR A 379 82.24 -18.62 -16.41
C TYR A 379 83.44 -19.10 -17.23
N SER A 380 84.56 -18.36 -17.12
CA SER A 380 85.85 -18.67 -17.75
C SER A 380 86.21 -20.18 -17.70
N PRO A 381 86.62 -20.79 -18.84
CA PRO A 381 87.14 -20.15 -20.06
C PRO A 381 86.06 -19.78 -21.08
N VAL A 382 84.77 -19.89 -20.75
CA VAL A 382 83.70 -19.54 -21.68
C VAL A 382 83.29 -18.09 -21.45
N ASP A 383 83.39 -17.30 -22.50
CA ASP A 383 82.88 -15.94 -22.54
C ASP A 383 81.44 -15.92 -23.06
N MET A 384 80.65 -15.03 -22.48
CA MET A 384 79.27 -14.80 -22.86
C MET A 384 79.13 -13.55 -23.70
N THR A 385 78.19 -13.61 -24.63
CA THR A 385 77.63 -12.43 -25.25
C THR A 385 76.77 -11.70 -24.21
N ALA A 386 77.14 -10.45 -23.90
CA ALA A 386 76.32 -9.58 -23.07
C ALA A 386 74.92 -9.42 -23.69
N PRO A 387 73.84 -9.34 -22.89
CA PRO A 387 72.50 -9.11 -23.42
C PRO A 387 72.45 -7.88 -24.35
N GLY A 388 72.01 -8.06 -25.60
CA GLY A 388 71.94 -7.00 -26.61
C GLY A 388 73.29 -6.55 -27.21
N GLY A 389 74.40 -7.16 -26.81
CA GLY A 389 75.74 -6.87 -27.34
C GLY A 389 76.09 -7.66 -28.60
N THR A 390 77.21 -7.29 -29.23
CA THR A 390 77.79 -8.05 -30.35
C THR A 390 78.14 -9.47 -29.91
N ARG A 391 77.81 -10.46 -30.74
CA ARG A 391 78.03 -11.87 -30.42
C ARG A 391 79.51 -12.18 -30.24
N VAL A 392 79.85 -12.76 -29.09
CA VAL A 392 81.18 -13.29 -28.77
C VAL A 392 81.21 -14.78 -29.08
N TYR A 393 82.18 -15.20 -29.90
CA TYR A 393 82.40 -16.60 -30.25
C TYR A 393 83.63 -17.16 -29.55
N ASN A 394 83.40 -18.20 -28.76
CA ASN A 394 84.42 -19.02 -28.15
C ASN A 394 85.00 -19.99 -29.19
N LEU A 395 86.27 -19.83 -29.57
CA LEU A 395 86.90 -20.63 -30.62
C LEU A 395 87.49 -21.92 -30.04
N VAL A 396 86.97 -23.06 -30.48
CA VAL A 396 87.27 -24.38 -29.91
C VAL A 396 87.71 -25.35 -30.99
N LYS A 397 88.68 -26.22 -30.70
CA LYS A 397 89.11 -27.27 -31.66
C LYS A 397 87.96 -28.27 -31.87
N ALA A 398 87.66 -28.62 -33.12
CA ALA A 398 86.64 -29.64 -33.39
C ALA A 398 87.01 -30.99 -32.74
N GLY A 399 86.05 -31.64 -32.08
CA GLY A 399 86.26 -32.88 -31.31
C GLY A 399 86.97 -32.70 -29.96
N SER A 400 87.22 -31.47 -29.50
CA SER A 400 87.71 -31.20 -28.14
C SER A 400 86.61 -31.28 -27.08
N THR A 401 86.99 -31.13 -25.81
CA THR A 401 86.03 -31.04 -24.70
C THR A 401 86.18 -29.71 -23.98
N VAL A 402 85.07 -28.98 -23.84
CA VAL A 402 85.02 -27.63 -23.27
C VAL A 402 84.21 -27.65 -21.96
N PRO A 403 84.76 -27.19 -20.83
CA PRO A 403 84.02 -27.14 -19.57
C PRO A 403 83.08 -25.94 -19.56
N LEU A 404 81.77 -26.21 -19.58
CA LEU A 404 80.73 -25.21 -19.38
C LEU A 404 80.45 -25.09 -17.88
N LYS A 405 80.68 -23.90 -17.32
CA LYS A 405 80.59 -23.65 -15.87
C LYS A 405 79.50 -22.64 -15.57
N PHE A 406 78.57 -22.97 -14.66
CA PHE A 406 77.48 -22.06 -14.28
C PHE A 406 77.04 -22.30 -12.83
N ARG A 407 76.32 -21.35 -12.25
CA ARG A 407 75.74 -21.45 -10.90
C ARG A 407 74.23 -21.28 -11.00
N VAL A 408 73.50 -21.96 -10.13
CA VAL A 408 72.05 -21.86 -10.02
C VAL A 408 71.71 -21.51 -8.58
N TYR A 409 70.78 -20.58 -8.37
CA TYR A 409 70.39 -20.10 -7.04
C TYR A 409 68.87 -20.18 -6.84
N THR A 410 68.50 -20.47 -5.60
CA THR A 410 67.15 -20.37 -5.04
C THR A 410 67.20 -19.42 -3.85
N GLY A 411 66.53 -18.27 -3.94
CA GLY A 411 66.80 -17.14 -3.04
C GLY A 411 68.29 -16.74 -3.04
N THR A 412 68.90 -16.73 -1.85
CA THR A 412 70.35 -16.52 -1.67
C THR A 412 71.18 -17.81 -1.68
N ASN A 413 70.53 -18.99 -1.67
CA ASN A 413 71.20 -20.27 -1.56
C ASN A 413 71.57 -20.81 -2.95
N GLN A 414 72.76 -21.38 -3.06
CA GLN A 414 73.16 -22.07 -4.28
C GLN A 414 72.52 -23.47 -4.33
N VAL A 415 71.95 -23.82 -5.48
CA VAL A 415 71.48 -25.18 -5.75
C VAL A 415 72.68 -26.07 -6.04
N THR A 416 72.70 -27.28 -5.46
CA THR A 416 73.80 -28.23 -5.58
C THR A 416 73.40 -29.55 -6.25
N GLY A 417 72.09 -29.81 -6.41
CA GLY A 417 71.55 -30.97 -7.12
C GLY A 417 71.38 -30.71 -8.62
N THR A 418 71.49 -31.76 -9.44
CA THR A 418 71.35 -31.69 -10.92
C THR A 418 69.97 -32.09 -11.42
N THR A 419 69.05 -32.50 -10.53
CA THR A 419 67.71 -32.97 -10.90
C THR A 419 66.93 -31.91 -11.67
N GLY A 420 66.39 -32.30 -12.83
CA GLY A 420 65.62 -31.39 -13.70
C GLY A 420 66.47 -30.34 -14.42
N MET A 421 67.80 -30.41 -14.34
CA MET A 421 68.70 -29.56 -15.11
C MET A 421 69.17 -30.28 -16.37
N SER A 422 69.25 -29.55 -17.48
CA SER A 422 69.82 -30.04 -18.73
C SER A 422 70.72 -29.00 -19.35
N VAL A 423 71.73 -29.48 -20.08
CA VAL A 423 72.57 -28.65 -20.94
C VAL A 423 72.38 -29.16 -22.35
N SER A 424 71.99 -28.27 -23.25
CA SER A 424 71.75 -28.58 -24.66
C SER A 424 72.49 -27.58 -25.55
N TYR A 425 72.65 -27.93 -26.81
CA TYR A 425 73.23 -27.06 -27.82
C TYR A 425 72.49 -27.20 -29.14
N SER A 426 72.43 -26.11 -29.89
CA SER A 426 71.86 -26.08 -31.24
C SER A 426 72.87 -25.50 -32.22
N ALA A 427 72.86 -26.02 -33.45
CA ALA A 427 73.61 -25.41 -34.54
C ALA A 427 72.97 -24.07 -34.90
N VAL A 428 73.80 -23.04 -35.09
CA VAL A 428 73.37 -21.70 -35.48
C VAL A 428 74.20 -21.23 -36.68
N ALA A 429 73.66 -20.30 -37.47
CA ALA A 429 74.44 -19.64 -38.51
C ALA A 429 75.65 -18.92 -37.90
N CYS A 430 76.81 -19.04 -38.55
CA CYS A 430 77.98 -18.25 -38.18
C CYS A 430 77.82 -16.82 -38.69
N ASP A 431 78.03 -15.84 -37.83
CA ASP A 431 77.98 -14.44 -38.24
C ASP A 431 79.14 -14.11 -39.19
N THR A 432 78.86 -13.27 -40.20
CA THR A 432 79.82 -12.85 -41.22
C THR A 432 80.32 -11.43 -40.91
N GLY A 433 81.36 -11.32 -40.07
CA GLY A 433 81.97 -10.04 -39.65
C GLY A 433 83.31 -10.26 -38.93
N VAL A 434 83.97 -9.19 -38.45
CA VAL A 434 85.19 -9.31 -37.61
C VAL A 434 84.81 -10.03 -36.32
N ILE A 435 85.28 -11.27 -36.21
CA ILE A 435 85.19 -12.09 -35.02
C ILE A 435 86.46 -11.74 -34.23
N ASP A 436 86.35 -11.33 -32.97
CA ASP A 436 87.47 -11.40 -32.03
C ASP A 436 87.33 -12.73 -31.27
N PRO A 437 87.95 -13.83 -31.74
CA PRO A 437 87.77 -15.13 -31.13
C PRO A 437 88.59 -15.24 -29.85
N ASP A 438 87.94 -15.38 -28.70
CA ASP A 438 88.64 -15.90 -27.52
C ASP A 438 88.99 -17.37 -27.78
N VAL A 439 90.28 -17.69 -27.76
CA VAL A 439 90.77 -19.02 -28.09
C VAL A 439 90.75 -19.88 -26.83
N ILE A 440 89.73 -20.72 -26.72
CA ILE A 440 89.67 -21.72 -25.65
C ILE A 440 90.63 -22.87 -26.00
N THR A 441 91.78 -22.88 -25.34
CA THR A 441 92.76 -23.99 -25.38
C THR A 441 92.58 -25.01 -24.26
N ALA A 442 91.70 -24.70 -23.29
CA ALA A 442 91.42 -25.58 -22.16
C ALA A 442 90.77 -26.89 -22.64
N THR A 443 91.41 -28.01 -22.37
CA THR A 443 90.84 -29.35 -22.53
C THR A 443 90.49 -29.89 -21.15
N ALA A 444 89.23 -30.26 -20.95
CA ALA A 444 88.80 -30.87 -19.69
C ALA A 444 88.95 -32.39 -19.74
N THR A 445 89.44 -32.98 -18.65
CA THR A 445 89.44 -34.44 -18.41
C THR A 445 88.31 -34.78 -17.42
N GLY A 446 87.54 -35.85 -17.69
CA GLY A 446 86.43 -36.31 -16.86
C GLY A 446 85.12 -36.58 -17.62
N GLY A 447 84.12 -37.11 -16.92
CA GLY A 447 82.83 -37.51 -17.53
C GLY A 447 82.06 -36.36 -18.20
N THR A 448 81.28 -36.70 -19.23
CA THR A 448 80.47 -35.77 -20.05
C THR A 448 79.11 -35.43 -19.44
N GLY A 449 78.77 -36.00 -18.28
CA GLY A 449 77.54 -35.69 -17.55
C GLY A 449 77.60 -34.34 -16.81
N LEU A 450 76.44 -33.72 -16.63
CA LEU A 450 76.29 -32.53 -15.77
C LEU A 450 76.55 -32.93 -14.31
N ARG A 451 77.45 -32.20 -13.63
CA ARG A 451 77.79 -32.43 -12.22
C ARG A 451 77.95 -31.11 -11.46
N TYR A 452 77.76 -31.14 -10.15
CA TYR A 452 78.14 -30.05 -9.26
C TYR A 452 79.55 -30.26 -8.71
N SER A 453 80.41 -29.25 -8.79
CA SER A 453 81.73 -29.23 -8.15
C SER A 453 81.63 -28.47 -6.84
N SER A 454 81.75 -29.18 -5.71
CA SER A 454 81.78 -28.56 -4.37
C SER A 454 83.04 -27.73 -4.14
N THR A 455 84.14 -28.11 -4.78
CA THR A 455 85.42 -27.38 -4.71
C THR A 455 85.32 -26.02 -5.41
N ASP A 456 84.70 -25.98 -6.59
CA ASP A 456 84.58 -24.76 -7.39
C ASP A 456 83.30 -23.96 -7.11
N GLY A 457 82.38 -24.55 -6.33
CA GLY A 457 81.05 -24.00 -6.06
C GLY A 457 80.29 -23.69 -7.34
N GLN A 458 80.26 -24.62 -8.31
CA GLN A 458 79.56 -24.42 -9.59
C GLN A 458 79.23 -25.75 -10.28
N PHE A 459 78.24 -25.73 -11.15
CA PHE A 459 77.95 -26.81 -12.06
C PHE A 459 78.96 -26.82 -13.21
N ILE A 460 79.37 -28.02 -13.63
CA ILE A 460 80.29 -28.25 -14.73
C ILE A 460 79.66 -29.28 -15.67
N PHE A 461 79.56 -28.91 -16.95
CA PHE A 461 79.24 -29.83 -18.04
C PHE A 461 80.40 -29.83 -19.05
N ASN A 462 81.06 -30.97 -19.21
CA ASN A 462 82.14 -31.13 -20.16
C ASN A 462 81.55 -31.41 -21.55
N TRP A 463 81.35 -30.36 -22.35
CA TRP A 463 80.76 -30.47 -23.67
C TRP A 463 81.78 -31.01 -24.68
N ALA A 464 81.50 -32.18 -25.26
CA ALA A 464 82.25 -32.71 -26.40
C ALA A 464 81.84 -31.97 -27.67
N THR A 465 82.75 -31.22 -28.27
CA THR A 465 82.45 -30.40 -29.45
C THR A 465 82.21 -31.27 -30.67
N PRO A 466 81.21 -30.96 -31.52
CA PRO A 466 80.94 -31.74 -32.72
C PRO A 466 82.11 -31.79 -33.70
N SER A 467 82.11 -32.81 -34.56
CA SER A 467 83.09 -32.96 -35.64
C SER A 467 82.83 -32.00 -36.82
N GLY A 468 83.92 -31.47 -37.38
CA GLY A 468 83.92 -30.56 -38.53
C GLY A 468 84.23 -29.12 -38.13
N ALA A 469 85.13 -28.48 -38.87
CA ALA A 469 85.55 -27.11 -38.66
C ALA A 469 84.52 -26.11 -39.18
N SER A 470 84.63 -24.85 -38.71
CA SER A 470 83.85 -23.69 -39.14
C SER A 470 82.34 -23.79 -38.92
N LYS A 471 81.88 -24.65 -38.00
CA LYS A 471 80.48 -24.72 -37.55
C LYS A 471 80.26 -23.92 -36.27
N CYS A 472 79.09 -23.29 -36.16
CA CYS A 472 78.72 -22.47 -35.01
C CYS A 472 77.59 -23.09 -34.19
N TYR A 473 77.67 -22.94 -32.86
CA TYR A 473 76.73 -23.51 -31.90
C TYR A 473 76.35 -22.49 -30.84
N GLN A 474 75.14 -22.59 -30.32
CA GLN A 474 74.69 -21.87 -29.13
C GLN A 474 74.44 -22.87 -28.00
N MET A 475 74.95 -22.57 -26.81
CA MET A 475 74.69 -23.36 -25.62
C MET A 475 73.46 -22.84 -24.88
N MET A 476 72.69 -23.77 -24.32
CA MET A 476 71.56 -23.51 -23.45
C MET A 476 71.65 -24.39 -22.21
N VAL A 477 71.47 -23.78 -21.04
CA VAL A 477 71.19 -24.50 -19.79
C VAL A 477 69.74 -24.29 -19.46
N THR A 478 69.00 -25.34 -19.14
CA THR A 478 67.63 -25.27 -18.65
C THR A 478 67.58 -25.91 -17.27
N VAL A 479 66.93 -25.27 -16.30
CA VAL A 479 66.78 -25.80 -14.94
C VAL A 479 65.34 -26.26 -14.67
N SER A 480 65.07 -26.79 -13.48
CA SER A 480 63.85 -27.53 -13.16
C SER A 480 62.55 -26.74 -13.29
N ASP A 481 62.59 -25.41 -13.28
CA ASP A 481 61.45 -24.52 -13.47
C ASP A 481 61.34 -24.00 -14.92
N ALA A 482 62.09 -24.60 -15.84
CA ALA A 482 62.24 -24.21 -17.25
C ALA A 482 62.96 -22.87 -17.49
N THR A 483 63.53 -22.22 -16.46
CA THR A 483 64.41 -21.06 -16.67
C THR A 483 65.60 -21.47 -17.52
N THR A 484 65.97 -20.64 -18.50
CA THR A 484 67.10 -20.92 -19.39
C THR A 484 68.20 -19.87 -19.29
N LEU A 485 69.44 -20.31 -19.26
CA LEU A 485 70.62 -19.49 -19.53
C LEU A 485 71.09 -19.75 -20.96
N GLN A 486 71.32 -18.68 -21.70
CA GLN A 486 71.80 -18.69 -23.08
C GLN A 486 72.86 -17.60 -23.25
N GLY A 487 73.54 -17.58 -24.40
CA GLY A 487 74.46 -16.49 -24.76
C GLY A 487 75.94 -16.87 -24.81
N ALA A 488 76.27 -18.13 -24.55
CA ALA A 488 77.56 -18.67 -24.98
C ALA A 488 77.44 -19.25 -26.39
N TYR A 489 78.24 -18.69 -27.29
CA TYR A 489 78.33 -19.13 -28.67
C TYR A 489 79.73 -19.68 -28.94
N PHE A 490 79.81 -20.70 -29.78
CA PHE A 490 81.03 -21.42 -30.08
C PHE A 490 81.24 -21.51 -31.57
N LYS A 491 82.50 -21.40 -32.01
CA LYS A 491 82.92 -21.69 -33.38
C LYS A 491 83.97 -22.79 -33.34
N THR A 492 83.79 -23.82 -34.15
CA THR A 492 84.77 -24.92 -34.28
C THR A 492 85.88 -24.52 -35.24
N LYS A 493 87.14 -24.84 -34.90
CA LYS A 493 88.31 -24.72 -35.78
C LYS A 493 88.95 -26.08 -36.06
#